data_AF-A0A2N0LNK1-F1
#
_entry.id   AF-A0A2N0LNK1-F1
#
_cell.length_a   1.000
_cell.length_b   1.000
_cell.length_c   1.000
_cell.angle_alpha   90.00
_cell.angle_beta   90.00
_cell.angle_gamma   90.00
#
_symmetry.space_group_name_H-M   'P 1'
#
loop_
_entity.id
_entity.type
_entity.pdbx_description
1 polymer ?
#
loop_
_entity_poly.entity_id
_entity_poly.type
_entity_poly.pdbx_seq_one_letter_code
_entity_poly.pdbx_strand_id
1 'polypeptide(L)'
;MAQELGRIQRPSASQYNGRRKLLLVPLVYGPQADNAEGAAVLQNYWEQMQTQVEALEGALGGLQHIYHESLTVGGDEGLEQLGAADQRSHGFISGKTTSGAVLEPTEDMDVLLETLDLQRCMMIPLASTSVASKLQEWHSESNRQRYEHIANQIDNTLGENETGLLLISERHQVQFPSDVEVFYVSPPALDEYRRWFQNWMEQQQAATGAARGEPADDAEEAAIEEADSENKTP
;
A
#
# COMPACT_ATOMS: atom_id res chain seq x y z
N MET A 1 -17.91 44.39 1.36
CA MET A 1 -18.93 43.51 1.97
C MET A 1 -18.57 42.10 1.57
N ALA A 2 -17.82 41.38 2.41
CA ALA A 2 -17.43 40.00 2.14
C ALA A 2 -18.54 39.09 2.65
N GLN A 3 -19.10 38.26 1.77
CA GLN A 3 -20.13 37.28 2.10
C GLN A 3 -19.46 36.14 2.86
N GLU A 4 -19.82 35.94 4.13
CA GLU A 4 -19.36 34.80 4.91
C GLU A 4 -19.87 33.51 4.27
N LEU A 5 -18.96 32.71 3.71
CA LEU A 5 -19.21 31.35 3.25
C LEU A 5 -19.81 30.55 4.41
N GLY A 6 -20.98 29.96 4.18
CA GLY A 6 -21.78 29.28 5.20
C GLY A 6 -20.95 28.28 6.00
N ARG A 7 -21.01 28.40 7.33
CA ARG A 7 -20.46 27.39 8.26
C ARG A 7 -21.00 26.02 7.89
N ILE A 8 -20.15 25.18 7.31
CA ILE A 8 -20.42 23.74 7.20
C ILE A 8 -20.50 23.23 8.64
N GLN A 9 -21.73 23.02 9.12
CA GLN A 9 -21.93 22.38 10.42
C GLN A 9 -21.40 20.96 10.30
N ARG A 10 -20.45 20.59 11.17
CA ARG A 10 -20.01 19.20 11.29
C ARG A 10 -21.25 18.37 11.58
N PRO A 11 -21.61 17.44 10.68
CA PRO A 11 -22.91 16.85 10.78
C PRO A 11 -22.90 15.80 11.91
N SER A 12 -23.98 15.74 12.68
CA SER A 12 -24.00 15.04 13.98
C SER A 12 -23.96 13.53 13.82
N ALA A 13 -23.28 12.81 14.72
CA ALA A 13 -23.11 11.35 14.68
C ALA A 13 -24.44 10.58 14.46
N SER A 14 -25.54 11.12 14.98
CA SER A 14 -26.90 10.59 14.84
C SER A 14 -27.40 10.42 13.40
N GLN A 15 -26.85 11.15 12.43
CA GLN A 15 -27.25 11.01 11.02
C GLN A 15 -26.74 9.71 10.39
N TYR A 16 -25.75 9.05 11.02
CA TYR A 16 -25.18 7.79 10.56
C TYR A 16 -25.78 6.60 11.29
N ASN A 17 -26.86 6.80 12.06
CA ASN A 17 -27.63 5.71 12.66
C ASN A 17 -28.26 4.85 11.55
N GLY A 18 -28.12 3.54 11.68
CA GLY A 18 -28.54 2.53 10.71
C GLY A 18 -27.56 2.29 9.57
N ARG A 19 -26.46 3.06 9.46
CA ARG A 19 -25.42 2.85 8.44
C ARG A 19 -24.23 2.10 9.00
N ARG A 20 -23.61 1.30 8.13
CA ARG A 20 -22.26 0.76 8.33
C ARG A 20 -21.27 1.88 8.05
N LYS A 21 -20.27 2.08 8.90
CA LYS A 21 -19.27 3.15 8.72
C LYS A 21 -17.92 2.54 8.44
N LEU A 22 -17.18 3.08 7.48
CA LEU A 22 -15.83 2.61 7.19
C LEU A 22 -14.85 3.79 7.18
N LEU A 23 -13.87 3.75 8.07
CA LEU A 23 -12.72 4.64 8.04
C LEU A 23 -11.74 4.10 7.01
N LEU A 24 -11.50 4.84 5.93
CA LEU A 24 -10.59 4.44 4.86
C LEU A 24 -9.26 5.17 5.02
N VAL A 25 -8.21 4.41 5.34
CA VAL A 25 -6.86 4.89 5.60
C VAL A 25 -5.91 4.43 4.49
N PRO A 26 -5.22 5.36 3.81
CA PRO A 26 -4.12 5.04 2.91
C PRO A 26 -3.02 4.24 3.60
N LEU A 27 -2.80 2.99 3.20
CA LEU A 27 -1.68 2.21 3.71
C LEU A 27 -0.40 2.64 2.99
N VAL A 28 0.50 3.27 3.75
CA VAL A 28 1.78 3.79 3.24
C VAL A 28 2.95 3.02 3.80
N TYR A 29 3.88 2.67 2.91
CA TYR A 29 5.09 1.92 3.25
C TYR A 29 6.34 2.76 2.95
N GLY A 30 7.16 2.98 3.97
CA GLY A 30 8.48 3.53 3.74
C GLY A 30 9.39 2.53 3.01
N PRO A 31 10.41 3.00 2.28
CA PRO A 31 11.44 2.14 1.76
C PRO A 31 12.18 1.44 2.91
N GLN A 32 12.68 0.23 2.65
CA GLN A 32 13.47 -0.54 3.63
C GLN A 32 14.88 0.01 3.87
N ALA A 33 15.25 1.15 3.28
CA ALA A 33 16.56 1.75 3.42
C ALA A 33 16.63 2.67 4.65
N ASP A 34 17.83 2.80 5.24
CA ASP A 34 18.16 3.78 6.29
C ASP A 34 18.11 5.23 5.76
N ASN A 35 16.91 5.72 5.44
CA ASN A 35 16.67 7.12 5.09
C ASN A 35 15.97 7.82 6.26
N ALA A 36 16.73 8.63 7.00
CA ALA A 36 16.22 9.35 8.17
C ALA A 36 15.10 10.36 7.84
N GLU A 37 15.17 11.00 6.67
CA GLU A 37 14.11 11.92 6.21
C GLU A 37 12.81 11.14 5.94
N GLY A 38 12.92 10.01 5.25
CA GLY A 38 11.81 9.11 4.98
C GLY A 38 11.16 8.57 6.24
N ALA A 39 11.97 8.15 7.21
CA ALA A 39 11.48 7.70 8.51
C ALA A 39 10.70 8.81 9.23
N ALA A 40 11.20 10.05 9.22
CA ALA A 40 10.53 11.19 9.84
C ALA A 40 9.20 11.56 9.15
N VAL A 41 9.19 11.60 7.81
CA VAL A 41 7.96 11.91 7.04
C VAL A 41 6.90 10.83 7.26
N LEU A 42 7.31 9.56 7.28
CA LEU A 42 6.42 8.44 7.54
C LEU A 42 5.88 8.48 8.98
N GLN A 43 6.73 8.78 9.96
CA GLN A 43 6.30 8.94 11.35
C GLN A 43 5.26 10.05 11.50
N ASN A 44 5.49 11.21 10.87
CA ASN A 44 4.53 12.33 10.87
C ASN A 44 3.19 11.92 10.26
N TYR A 45 3.21 11.16 9.15
CA TYR A 45 1.99 10.58 8.58
C TYR A 45 1.24 9.70 9.60
N TRP A 46 1.94 8.76 10.22
CA TRP A 46 1.33 7.81 11.15
C TRP A 46 0.73 8.51 12.38
N GLU A 47 1.43 9.48 12.96
CA GLU A 47 0.93 10.26 14.11
C GLU A 47 -0.35 11.04 13.77
N GLN A 48 -0.37 11.73 12.62
CA GLN A 48 -1.55 12.48 12.20
C GLN A 48 -2.72 11.56 11.83
N MET A 49 -2.44 10.44 11.15
CA MET A 49 -3.45 9.43 10.80
C MET A 49 -4.08 8.86 12.08
N GLN A 50 -3.28 8.44 13.05
CA GLN A 50 -3.76 7.88 14.33
C GLN A 50 -4.64 8.89 15.08
N THR A 51 -4.20 10.16 15.16
CA THR A 51 -4.98 11.24 15.78
C THR A 51 -6.35 11.41 15.12
N GLN A 52 -6.42 11.35 13.79
CA GLN A 52 -7.69 11.46 13.05
C GLN A 52 -8.58 10.24 13.23
N VAL A 53 -8.01 9.02 13.20
CA VAL A 53 -8.77 7.79 13.46
C VAL A 53 -9.37 7.82 14.85
N GLU A 54 -8.61 8.18 15.88
CA GLU A 54 -9.10 8.27 17.26
C GLU A 54 -10.25 9.28 17.41
N ALA A 55 -10.15 10.43 16.76
CA ALA A 55 -11.21 11.43 16.77
C ALA A 55 -12.50 10.92 16.10
N LEU A 56 -12.37 10.22 14.97
CA LEU A 56 -13.51 9.65 14.24
C LEU A 56 -14.12 8.46 14.99
N GLU A 57 -13.30 7.58 15.53
CA GLU A 57 -13.71 6.46 16.37
C GLU A 57 -14.56 6.95 17.56
N GLY A 58 -14.08 7.96 18.30
CA GLY A 58 -14.83 8.56 19.40
C GLY A 58 -16.13 9.22 18.96
N ALA A 59 -16.16 9.85 17.77
CA ALA A 59 -17.35 10.48 17.22
C ALA A 59 -18.39 9.47 16.69
N LEU A 60 -17.95 8.29 16.23
CA LEU A 60 -18.80 7.27 15.60
C LEU A 60 -19.26 6.16 16.55
N GLY A 61 -18.78 6.16 17.79
CA GLY A 61 -19.20 5.23 18.84
C GLY A 61 -18.29 4.02 19.03
N GLY A 62 -17.02 4.13 18.64
CA GLY A 62 -16.02 3.06 18.75
C GLY A 62 -15.67 2.43 17.40
N LEU A 63 -14.78 1.43 17.46
CA LEU A 63 -14.30 0.67 16.31
C LEU A 63 -14.49 -0.83 16.58
N GLN A 64 -15.15 -1.53 15.65
CA GLN A 64 -15.50 -2.94 15.80
C GLN A 64 -14.62 -3.85 14.95
N HIS A 65 -14.34 -3.45 13.70
CA HIS A 65 -13.58 -4.27 12.76
C HIS A 65 -12.38 -3.52 12.19
N ILE A 66 -11.30 -4.25 11.96
CA ILE A 66 -10.09 -3.77 11.31
C ILE A 66 -9.81 -4.68 10.12
N TYR A 67 -9.55 -4.05 8.98
CA TYR A 67 -9.18 -4.65 7.73
C TYR A 67 -7.83 -4.07 7.32
N HIS A 68 -6.87 -4.93 6.99
CA HIS A 68 -5.54 -4.52 6.54
C HIS A 68 -5.22 -5.23 5.23
N GLU A 69 -4.81 -4.49 4.20
CA GLU A 69 -4.47 -5.05 2.88
C GLU A 69 -3.31 -6.05 2.98
N SER A 70 -3.41 -7.17 2.24
CA SER A 70 -2.43 -8.28 2.27
C SER A 70 -2.53 -9.21 3.49
N LEU A 71 -3.64 -9.19 4.23
CA LEU A 71 -3.87 -10.06 5.38
C LEU A 71 -4.79 -11.25 5.03
N THR A 72 -4.24 -12.46 5.02
CA THR A 72 -4.98 -13.69 4.66
C THR A 72 -5.62 -14.40 5.86
N VAL A 73 -5.18 -14.08 7.07
CA VAL A 73 -5.69 -14.66 8.33
C VAL A 73 -5.97 -13.54 9.32
N GLY A 74 -7.11 -13.61 10.01
CA GLY A 74 -7.50 -12.63 11.04
C GLY A 74 -7.03 -12.99 12.45
N GLY A 75 -7.51 -12.22 13.44
CA GLY A 75 -7.26 -12.47 14.85
C GLY A 75 -5.78 -12.41 15.25
N ASP A 76 -5.41 -13.17 16.28
CA ASP A 76 -4.06 -13.17 16.85
C ASP A 76 -3.01 -13.66 15.85
N GLU A 77 -3.33 -14.68 15.04
CA GLU A 77 -2.42 -15.20 14.01
C GLU A 77 -2.13 -14.13 12.94
N GLY A 78 -3.18 -13.42 12.48
CA GLY A 78 -3.00 -12.29 11.57
C GLY A 78 -2.14 -11.18 12.17
N LEU A 79 -2.33 -10.90 13.46
CA LEU A 79 -1.55 -9.89 14.16
C LEU A 79 -0.06 -10.27 14.27
N GLU A 80 0.25 -11.54 14.54
CA GLU A 80 1.62 -12.06 14.53
C GLU A 80 2.27 -11.92 13.14
N GLN A 81 1.54 -12.24 12.06
CA GLN A 81 2.03 -12.06 10.69
C GLN A 81 2.33 -10.59 10.37
N LEU A 82 1.47 -9.66 10.79
CA LEU A 82 1.72 -8.22 10.65
C LEU A 82 2.98 -7.77 11.38
N GLY A 83 3.23 -8.32 12.58
CA GLY A 83 4.41 -8.00 13.37
C GLY A 83 5.73 -8.32 12.67
N ALA A 84 5.76 -9.37 11.83
CA ALA A 84 6.91 -9.73 11.03
C ALA A 84 7.10 -8.84 9.78
N ALA A 85 6.00 -8.26 9.26
CA ALA A 85 5.99 -7.52 8.00
C ALA A 85 6.12 -6.00 8.17
N ASP A 86 5.37 -5.39 9.11
CA ASP A 86 5.36 -3.94 9.35
C ASP A 86 5.07 -3.62 10.83
N GLN A 87 6.11 -3.15 11.53
CA GLN A 87 6.00 -2.83 12.96
C GLN A 87 5.05 -1.67 13.29
N ARG A 88 4.83 -0.72 12.36
CA ARG A 88 3.95 0.44 12.58
C ARG A 88 2.49 0.04 12.50
N SER A 89 2.12 -0.72 11.47
CA SER A 89 0.79 -1.32 11.33
C SER A 89 0.50 -2.24 12.51
N HIS A 90 1.44 -3.13 12.86
CA HIS A 90 1.31 -4.00 14.02
C HIS A 90 1.07 -3.22 15.31
N GLY A 91 1.91 -2.23 15.64
CA GLY A 91 1.75 -1.44 16.87
C GLY A 91 0.40 -0.74 16.97
N PHE A 92 -0.06 -0.14 15.88
CA PHE A 92 -1.36 0.52 15.83
C PHE A 92 -2.54 -0.45 15.97
N ILE A 93 -2.53 -1.54 15.19
CA ILE A 93 -3.61 -2.54 15.19
C ILE A 93 -3.68 -3.26 16.53
N SER A 94 -2.55 -3.64 17.13
CA SER A 94 -2.47 -4.25 18.47
C SER A 94 -3.15 -3.40 19.55
N GLY A 95 -3.01 -2.08 19.49
CA GLY A 95 -3.70 -1.17 20.41
C GLY A 95 -5.23 -1.19 20.24
N LYS A 96 -5.70 -1.28 19.00
CA LYS A 96 -7.14 -1.33 18.69
C LYS A 96 -7.75 -2.70 19.01
N THR A 97 -7.06 -3.80 18.75
CA THR A 97 -7.53 -5.14 19.12
C THR A 97 -7.60 -5.34 20.63
N THR A 98 -6.63 -4.79 21.38
CA THR A 98 -6.68 -4.74 22.86
C THR A 98 -7.92 -3.97 23.36
N SER A 99 -8.39 -2.98 22.59
CA SER A 99 -9.58 -2.19 22.90
C SER A 99 -10.91 -2.85 22.46
N GLY A 100 -10.84 -4.07 21.91
CA GLY A 100 -12.00 -4.88 21.56
C GLY A 100 -12.33 -4.96 20.07
N ALA A 101 -11.55 -4.31 19.19
CA ALA A 101 -11.74 -4.46 17.74
C ALA A 101 -11.27 -5.83 17.25
N VAL A 102 -11.98 -6.40 16.27
CA VAL A 102 -11.64 -7.67 15.62
C VAL A 102 -10.80 -7.39 14.37
N LEU A 103 -9.66 -8.07 14.25
CA LEU A 103 -8.87 -8.07 13.03
C LEU A 103 -9.43 -9.13 12.07
N GLU A 104 -10.03 -8.69 10.98
CA GLU A 104 -10.64 -9.57 9.98
C GLU A 104 -9.65 -9.93 8.88
N PRO A 105 -9.69 -11.17 8.33
CA PRO A 105 -8.97 -11.49 7.11
C PRO A 105 -9.57 -10.72 5.93
N THR A 106 -8.71 -10.13 5.11
CA THR A 106 -9.11 -9.31 3.96
C THR A 106 -8.89 -10.01 2.63
N GLU A 107 -7.97 -10.97 2.57
CA GLU A 107 -7.48 -11.55 1.33
C GLU A 107 -7.74 -13.05 1.25
N ASP A 108 -8.04 -13.51 0.04
CA ASP A 108 -7.84 -14.91 -0.31
C ASP A 108 -6.35 -15.18 -0.58
N MET A 109 -5.81 -16.22 0.02
CA MET A 109 -4.37 -16.52 -0.06
C MET A 109 -3.91 -16.82 -1.49
N ASP A 110 -4.67 -17.61 -2.24
CA ASP A 110 -4.26 -18.04 -3.59
C ASP A 110 -4.33 -16.84 -4.55
N VAL A 111 -5.40 -16.03 -4.47
CA VAL A 111 -5.56 -14.82 -5.27
C VAL A 111 -4.49 -13.77 -4.94
N LEU A 112 -4.15 -13.60 -3.66
CA LEU A 112 -3.08 -12.69 -3.25
C LEU A 112 -1.73 -13.14 -3.81
N LEU A 113 -1.38 -14.42 -3.65
CA LEU A 113 -0.10 -14.95 -4.13
C LEU A 113 0.01 -14.87 -5.66
N GLU A 114 -1.05 -15.21 -6.40
CA GLU A 114 -1.10 -15.04 -7.85
C GLU A 114 -0.87 -13.58 -8.24
N THR A 115 -1.58 -12.64 -7.59
CA THR A 115 -1.43 -11.20 -7.87
C THR A 115 0.01 -10.73 -7.63
N LEU A 116 0.63 -11.14 -6.52
CA LEU A 116 2.00 -10.78 -6.18
C LEU A 116 3.02 -11.40 -7.16
N ASP A 117 2.83 -12.64 -7.58
CA ASP A 117 3.69 -13.30 -8.57
C ASP A 117 3.61 -12.60 -9.92
N LEU A 118 2.39 -12.29 -10.40
CA LEU A 118 2.18 -11.55 -11.63
C LEU A 118 2.80 -10.16 -11.57
N GLN A 119 2.69 -9.46 -10.44
CA GLN A 119 3.35 -8.18 -10.20
C GLN A 119 4.88 -8.31 -10.31
N ARG A 120 5.48 -9.35 -9.70
CA ARG A 120 6.93 -9.60 -9.83
C ARG A 120 7.34 -9.91 -11.27
N CYS A 121 6.55 -10.69 -12.00
CA CYS A 121 6.81 -10.97 -13.41
C CYS A 121 6.81 -9.69 -14.26
N MET A 122 5.90 -8.75 -14.00
CA MET A 122 5.84 -7.47 -14.72
C MET A 122 7.02 -6.53 -14.43
N MET A 123 7.72 -6.70 -13.30
CA MET A 123 8.93 -5.94 -13.00
C MET A 123 10.15 -6.39 -13.83
N ILE A 124 10.09 -7.56 -14.45
CA ILE A 124 11.16 -8.07 -15.33
C ILE A 124 11.00 -7.44 -16.72
N PRO A 125 12.07 -6.89 -17.33
CA PRO A 125 12.00 -6.40 -18.70
C PRO A 125 11.60 -7.49 -19.69
N LEU A 126 10.47 -7.31 -20.38
CA LEU A 126 9.93 -8.27 -21.36
C LEU A 126 10.25 -7.81 -22.79
N ALA A 127 10.83 -8.71 -23.60
CA ALA A 127 11.12 -8.43 -25.01
C ALA A 127 9.87 -8.54 -25.91
N SER A 128 8.90 -9.40 -25.54
CA SER A 128 7.70 -9.64 -26.35
C SER A 128 6.52 -8.80 -25.86
N THR A 129 6.02 -7.91 -26.71
CA THR A 129 4.84 -7.09 -26.45
C THR A 129 3.57 -7.94 -26.26
N SER A 130 3.45 -9.07 -26.97
CA SER A 130 2.32 -9.98 -26.81
C SER A 130 2.31 -10.65 -25.44
N VAL A 131 3.49 -11.06 -24.94
CA VAL A 131 3.61 -11.62 -23.58
C VAL A 131 3.28 -10.55 -22.55
N ALA A 132 3.83 -9.34 -22.70
CA ALA A 132 3.53 -8.23 -21.80
C ALA A 132 2.02 -7.92 -21.74
N SER A 133 1.34 -7.90 -22.88
CA SER A 133 -0.12 -7.66 -22.94
C SER A 133 -0.91 -8.74 -22.21
N LYS A 134 -0.57 -10.03 -22.40
CA LYS A 134 -1.28 -11.14 -21.74
C LYS A 134 -1.04 -11.14 -20.23
N LEU A 135 0.20 -10.85 -19.81
CA LEU A 135 0.55 -10.77 -18.41
C LEU A 135 -0.20 -9.62 -17.71
N GLN A 136 -0.31 -8.47 -18.38
CA GLN A 136 -1.07 -7.33 -17.90
C GLN A 136 -2.57 -7.65 -17.76
N GLU A 137 -3.17 -8.33 -18.74
CA GLU A 137 -4.58 -8.73 -18.71
C GLU A 137 -4.84 -9.71 -17.56
N TRP A 138 -3.98 -10.70 -17.38
CA TRP A 138 -4.06 -11.65 -16.27
C TRP A 138 -3.91 -10.94 -14.91
N HIS A 139 -2.91 -10.07 -14.76
CA HIS A 139 -2.74 -9.29 -13.53
C HIS A 139 -3.96 -8.42 -13.23
N SER A 140 -4.51 -7.74 -14.25
CA SER A 140 -5.72 -6.91 -14.08
C SER A 140 -6.92 -7.74 -13.61
N GLU A 141 -7.08 -8.95 -14.14
CA GLU A 141 -8.16 -9.85 -13.76
C GLU A 141 -7.97 -10.41 -12.33
N SER A 142 -6.76 -10.86 -11.98
CA SER A 142 -6.43 -11.31 -10.62
C SER A 142 -6.63 -10.20 -9.59
N ASN A 143 -6.21 -8.97 -9.92
CA ASN A 143 -6.36 -7.81 -9.04
C ASN A 143 -7.84 -7.39 -8.87
N ARG A 144 -8.67 -7.56 -9.91
CA ARG A 144 -10.11 -7.36 -9.80
C ARG A 144 -10.73 -8.37 -8.82
N GLN A 145 -10.41 -9.66 -8.98
CA GLN A 145 -10.89 -10.71 -8.07
C GLN A 145 -10.46 -10.47 -6.62
N ARG A 146 -9.22 -10.01 -6.42
CA ARG A 146 -8.69 -9.63 -5.10
C ARG A 146 -9.55 -8.55 -4.43
N TYR A 147 -9.81 -7.45 -5.12
CA TYR A 147 -10.60 -6.35 -4.53
C TYR A 147 -12.09 -6.67 -4.41
N GLU A 148 -12.64 -7.55 -5.25
CA GLU A 148 -13.99 -8.11 -5.06
C GLU A 148 -14.05 -8.97 -3.80
N HIS A 149 -13.03 -9.79 -3.53
CA HIS A 149 -12.96 -10.56 -2.30
C HIS A 149 -12.90 -9.65 -1.06
N ILE A 150 -12.03 -8.64 -1.06
CA ILE A 150 -11.96 -7.64 0.03
C ILE A 150 -13.32 -6.96 0.26
N ALA A 151 -14.01 -6.55 -0.81
CA ALA A 151 -15.34 -5.95 -0.72
C ALA A 151 -16.35 -6.89 -0.06
N ASN A 152 -16.36 -8.16 -0.48
CA ASN A 152 -17.27 -9.18 0.08
C ASN A 152 -16.95 -9.48 1.54
N GLN A 153 -15.68 -9.52 1.93
CA GLN A 153 -15.29 -9.71 3.33
C GLN A 153 -15.89 -8.61 4.19
N ILE A 154 -15.66 -7.34 3.82
CA ILE A 154 -16.22 -6.19 4.54
C ILE A 154 -17.75 -6.23 4.56
N ASP A 155 -18.40 -6.60 3.46
CA ASP A 155 -19.86 -6.70 3.39
C ASP A 155 -20.42 -7.76 4.35
N ASN A 156 -19.72 -8.88 4.51
CA ASN A 156 -20.15 -9.99 5.36
C ASN A 156 -19.84 -9.78 6.85
N THR A 157 -18.78 -9.05 7.18
CA THR A 157 -18.31 -8.90 8.58
C THR A 157 -18.70 -7.57 9.21
N LEU A 158 -18.82 -6.48 8.44
CA LEU A 158 -19.23 -5.19 8.98
C LEU A 158 -20.76 -5.15 9.12
N GLY A 159 -21.25 -5.21 10.36
CA GLY A 159 -22.66 -5.18 10.71
C GLY A 159 -23.27 -3.78 10.75
N GLU A 160 -24.60 -3.73 10.86
CA GLU A 160 -25.34 -2.46 10.99
C GLU A 160 -24.89 -1.65 12.21
N ASN A 161 -24.74 -0.34 12.04
CA ASN A 161 -24.26 0.62 13.04
C ASN A 161 -22.79 0.46 13.46
N GLU A 162 -22.09 -0.56 12.99
CA GLU A 162 -20.69 -0.78 13.31
C GLU A 162 -19.79 0.15 12.50
N THR A 163 -18.60 0.36 13.05
CA THR A 163 -17.52 1.11 12.42
C THR A 163 -16.37 0.15 12.14
N GLY A 164 -15.96 0.08 10.89
CA GLY A 164 -14.76 -0.60 10.44
C GLY A 164 -13.64 0.40 10.13
N LEU A 165 -12.40 -0.09 10.12
CA LEU A 165 -11.21 0.61 9.69
C LEU A 165 -10.52 -0.23 8.61
N LEU A 166 -10.35 0.33 7.42
CA LEU A 166 -9.63 -0.31 6.33
C LEU A 166 -8.33 0.44 6.03
N LEU A 167 -7.20 -0.22 6.26
CA LEU A 167 -5.88 0.22 5.79
C LEU A 167 -5.60 -0.43 4.43
N ILE A 168 -5.55 0.37 3.37
CA ILE A 168 -5.42 -0.13 2.00
C ILE A 168 -4.68 0.86 1.09
N SER A 169 -4.03 0.35 0.05
CA SER A 169 -3.37 1.17 -0.98
C SER A 169 -4.32 2.20 -1.62
N GLU A 170 -3.80 3.39 -1.92
CA GLU A 170 -4.60 4.52 -2.44
C GLU A 170 -5.26 4.27 -3.79
N ARG A 171 -4.73 3.30 -4.56
CA ARG A 171 -5.22 2.94 -5.89
C ARG A 171 -6.06 1.65 -5.86
N HIS A 172 -6.62 1.31 -4.71
CA HIS A 172 -7.51 0.17 -4.58
C HIS A 172 -8.72 0.27 -5.52
N GLN A 173 -9.29 -0.87 -5.86
CA GLN A 173 -10.48 -0.94 -6.74
C GLN A 173 -11.73 -1.44 -6.01
N VAL A 174 -11.64 -1.60 -4.68
CA VAL A 174 -12.76 -2.01 -3.82
C VAL A 174 -13.99 -1.13 -4.09
N GLN A 175 -15.11 -1.78 -4.37
CA GLN A 175 -16.42 -1.15 -4.50
C GLN A 175 -17.21 -1.46 -3.23
N PHE A 176 -17.48 -0.44 -2.41
CA PHE A 176 -18.24 -0.63 -1.17
C PHE A 176 -19.75 -0.66 -1.45
N PRO A 177 -20.53 -1.46 -0.69
CA PRO A 177 -21.97 -1.42 -0.73
C PRO A 177 -22.53 0.00 -0.49
N SER A 178 -23.68 0.33 -1.11
CA SER A 178 -24.26 1.68 -1.06
C SER A 178 -24.70 2.16 0.32
N ASP A 179 -24.87 1.23 1.27
CA ASP A 179 -25.25 1.47 2.65
C ASP A 179 -24.03 1.63 3.60
N VAL A 180 -22.80 1.49 3.07
CA VAL A 180 -21.55 1.81 3.77
C VAL A 180 -21.22 3.28 3.58
N GLU A 181 -21.16 4.03 4.68
CA GLU A 181 -20.65 5.39 4.71
C GLU A 181 -19.13 5.39 4.85
N VAL A 182 -18.42 5.90 3.85
CA VAL A 182 -16.95 5.91 3.84
C VAL A 182 -16.40 7.26 4.30
N PHE A 183 -15.56 7.24 5.32
CA PHE A 183 -14.84 8.39 5.86
C PHE A 183 -13.36 8.30 5.47
N TYR A 184 -12.92 9.16 4.57
CA TYR A 184 -11.51 9.20 4.17
C TYR A 184 -10.65 9.84 5.25
N VAL A 185 -9.63 9.12 5.69
CA VAL A 185 -8.63 9.59 6.66
C VAL A 185 -7.36 9.95 5.90
N SER A 186 -7.31 11.19 5.40
CA SER A 186 -6.21 11.71 4.59
C SER A 186 -5.56 12.90 5.29
N PRO A 187 -4.63 12.68 6.23
CA PRO A 187 -3.94 13.77 6.92
C PRO A 187 -3.06 14.60 5.98
N PRO A 188 -2.81 15.89 6.28
CA PRO A 188 -1.89 16.72 5.50
C PRO A 188 -0.50 16.09 5.29
N ALA A 189 0.00 15.34 6.28
CA ALA A 189 1.25 14.60 6.17
C ALA A 189 1.27 13.53 5.07
N LEU A 190 0.12 13.10 4.56
CA LEU A 190 0.06 12.21 3.40
C LEU A 190 0.63 12.88 2.14
N ASP A 191 0.37 14.17 1.94
CA ASP A 191 0.90 14.92 0.80
C ASP A 191 2.42 15.12 0.92
N GLU A 192 2.92 15.33 2.14
CA GLU A 192 4.36 15.37 2.43
C GLU A 192 5.01 14.03 2.09
N TYR A 193 4.41 12.92 2.54
CA TYR A 193 4.85 11.57 2.21
C TYR A 193 4.88 11.31 0.71
N ARG A 194 3.81 11.65 -0.02
CA ARG A 194 3.73 11.47 -1.48
C ARG A 194 4.86 12.22 -2.21
N ARG A 195 5.09 13.49 -1.85
CA ARG A 195 6.16 14.31 -2.44
C ARG A 195 7.53 13.71 -2.18
N TRP A 196 7.78 13.34 -0.93
CA TRP A 196 9.04 12.72 -0.55
C TRP A 196 9.28 11.39 -1.29
N PHE A 197 8.27 10.52 -1.35
CA PHE A 197 8.36 9.22 -2.00
C PHE A 197 8.61 9.35 -3.51
N GLN A 198 7.96 10.31 -4.17
CA GLN A 198 8.22 10.62 -5.59
C GLN A 198 9.67 11.04 -5.83
N ASN A 199 10.17 12.00 -5.04
CA ASN A 199 11.56 12.47 -5.14
C ASN A 199 12.55 11.34 -4.89
N TRP A 200 12.27 10.47 -3.92
CA TRP A 200 13.13 9.33 -3.61
C TRP A 200 13.15 8.29 -4.73
N MET A 201 12.01 7.97 -5.35
CA MET A 201 11.95 7.06 -6.49
C MET A 201 12.72 7.60 -7.70
N GLU A 202 12.60 8.90 -8.00
CA GLU A 202 13.35 9.53 -9.10
C GLU A 202 14.86 9.44 -8.88
N GLN A 203 15.34 9.68 -7.66
CA GLN A 203 16.74 9.53 -7.30
C GLN A 203 17.23 8.08 -7.43
N GLN A 204 16.42 7.11 -6.99
CA GLN A 204 16.76 5.68 -7.14
C GLN A 204 16.84 5.24 -8.61
N GLN A 205 15.91 5.70 -9.45
CA GLN A 205 15.92 5.41 -10.89
C GLN A 205 17.13 6.05 -11.58
N ALA A 206 17.48 7.28 -11.22
CA ALA A 206 18.67 7.94 -11.72
C ALA A 206 19.96 7.21 -11.30
N ALA A 207 20.06 6.78 -10.04
CA ALA A 207 21.22 6.04 -9.53
C ALA A 207 21.37 4.65 -10.18
N THR A 208 20.25 3.93 -10.39
CA THR A 208 20.24 2.60 -11.03
C THR A 208 20.51 2.71 -12.54
N GLY A 209 20.02 3.77 -13.18
CA GLY A 209 20.33 4.10 -14.57
C GLY A 209 21.79 4.47 -14.79
N ALA A 210 22.39 5.21 -13.86
CA ALA A 210 23.82 5.53 -13.88
C ALA A 210 24.70 4.29 -13.66
N ALA A 211 24.31 3.38 -12.75
CA ALA A 211 25.04 2.12 -12.51
C ALA A 211 24.94 1.10 -13.66
N ARG A 212 23.89 1.18 -14.51
CA ARG A 212 23.78 0.39 -15.77
C ARG A 212 24.52 1.04 -16.95
N GLY A 213 25.04 2.26 -16.78
CA GLY A 213 25.64 3.07 -17.85
C GLY A 213 27.17 3.05 -17.90
N GLU A 214 27.85 2.21 -17.11
CA GLU A 214 29.29 1.98 -17.30
C GLU A 214 29.50 0.92 -18.41
N PRO A 215 30.01 1.29 -19.60
CA PRO A 215 30.54 0.29 -20.50
C PRO A 215 31.82 -0.27 -19.88
N ALA A 216 31.82 -1.57 -19.57
CA ALA A 216 33.06 -2.34 -19.51
C ALA A 216 33.52 -2.57 -20.94
N ASP A 217 34.06 -1.52 -21.56
CA ASP A 217 34.68 -1.57 -22.89
C ASP A 217 35.99 -0.78 -22.79
N ASP A 218 36.99 -1.44 -22.22
CA ASP A 218 38.43 -1.12 -22.32
C ASP A 218 39.24 -2.20 -21.56
N ALA A 219 39.06 -3.47 -21.93
CA ALA A 219 39.96 -4.55 -21.51
C ALA A 219 40.05 -5.73 -22.48
N GLU A 220 39.55 -5.61 -23.72
CA GLU A 220 39.60 -6.69 -24.71
C GLU A 220 40.12 -6.22 -26.08
N GLU A 221 41.02 -5.23 -26.10
CA GLU A 221 41.79 -4.86 -27.31
C GLU A 221 43.32 -4.90 -27.12
N ALA A 222 43.82 -5.43 -26.00
CA ALA A 222 45.26 -5.60 -25.74
C ALA A 222 45.75 -7.07 -25.72
N ALA A 223 44.90 -8.03 -26.10
CA ALA A 223 45.27 -9.47 -26.11
C ALA A 223 45.34 -10.11 -27.50
N ILE A 224 45.14 -9.33 -28.59
CA ILE A 224 45.19 -9.86 -29.97
C ILE A 224 46.46 -9.44 -30.73
N GLU A 225 47.26 -8.48 -30.23
CA GLU A 225 48.53 -8.10 -30.89
C GLU A 225 49.77 -8.92 -30.50
N GLU A 226 49.72 -9.78 -29.45
CA GLU A 226 50.86 -10.67 -29.10
C GLU A 226 50.76 -12.09 -29.68
N ALA A 227 49.76 -12.41 -30.51
CA ALA A 227 49.63 -13.75 -31.11
C ALA A 227 50.13 -13.85 -32.56
N ASP A 228 50.46 -12.73 -33.22
CA ASP A 228 50.81 -12.71 -34.66
C ASP A 228 52.29 -12.42 -34.97
N SER A 229 53.17 -12.35 -33.95
CA SER A 229 54.62 -12.19 -34.15
C SER A 229 55.46 -13.45 -33.97
N GLU A 230 54.89 -14.58 -33.52
CA GLU A 230 55.64 -15.82 -33.26
C GLU A 230 55.60 -16.87 -34.39
N ASN A 231 55.05 -16.57 -35.57
CA ASN A 231 55.08 -17.53 -36.68
C ASN A 231 55.62 -16.94 -37.98
N LYS A 232 56.89 -16.52 -37.97
CA LYS A 232 57.68 -16.39 -39.20
C LYS A 232 59.20 -16.41 -38.99
N THR A 233 59.76 -17.58 -38.70
CA THR A 233 61.17 -17.85 -39.00
C THR A 233 61.37 -19.32 -39.34
N PRO A 234 61.93 -19.66 -40.51
CA PRO A 234 62.85 -20.79 -40.61
C PRO A 234 64.28 -20.37 -40.27
#